data_AF-A0A4Q4CHH9-F1
#
_entry.id   AF-A0A4Q4CHH9-F1
#
_cell.length_a   1.000
_cell.length_b   1.000
_cell.length_c   1.000
_cell.angle_alpha   90.00
_cell.angle_beta   90.00
_cell.angle_gamma   90.00
#
_symmetry.space_group_name_H-M   'P 1'
#
loop_
_entity.id
_entity.type
_entity.pdbx_description
1 polymer ?
#
loop_
_entity_poly.entity_id
_entity_poly.type
_entity_poly.pdbx_seq_one_letter_code
_entity_poly.pdbx_strand_id
1 'polypeptide(L)'
;ALGEQFLREIRPFVWRRHLDFAAVADIHSIKRQIYAHKGAKGAGATIALAGHDVKLGRGGIREIEFTAQVLQLIWGGRDPGLRDPTTLGALAALAAAGRIERRAAADLADAYVFLRNLEHRLQMVADRQTHRLPEDEAGLARIASFMGFASGEEFAAAFLGHLGRVERHYGNFFEAAPALTGTAATEAGGNLVFTGVEDDPETSATLKRMGFADPGSVAAMIRAWHHGRPRATRSARARELLTELMPGLLGAFARQFNPDQALARFDAVLTRLPAGVQMLSLFRRNPALLDRVAGILGAAPELANHLAHNAAALDGLLAGSVSQLGGAGGVDPSACLP
;
A
#
# COMPACT_ATOMS: atom_id res chain seq x y z
N ALA A 1 22.83 25.13 -9.28
CA ALA A 1 23.11 24.16 -10.37
C ALA A 1 23.03 22.71 -9.88
N LEU A 2 23.80 22.30 -8.86
CA LEU A 2 23.84 20.91 -8.37
C LEU A 2 22.50 20.41 -7.80
N GLY A 3 21.81 21.23 -6.99
CA GLY A 3 20.50 20.85 -6.40
C GLY A 3 19.42 20.57 -7.46
N GLU A 4 19.35 21.41 -8.50
CA GLU A 4 18.43 21.19 -9.63
C GLU A 4 18.76 19.91 -10.41
N GLN A 5 20.03 19.57 -10.54
CA GLN A 5 20.45 18.31 -11.16
C GLN A 5 20.00 17.11 -10.32
N PHE A 6 20.26 17.14 -9.01
CA PHE A 6 19.80 16.11 -8.08
C PHE A 6 18.27 15.93 -8.14
N LEU A 7 17.51 17.05 -8.10
CA LEU A 7 16.06 17.01 -8.20
C LEU A 7 15.56 16.40 -9.52
N ARG A 8 16.27 16.65 -10.65
CA ARG A 8 15.96 16.00 -11.93
C ARG A 8 16.24 14.50 -11.89
N GLU A 9 17.34 14.08 -11.28
CA GLU A 9 17.74 12.67 -11.17
C GLU A 9 16.79 11.85 -10.30
N ILE A 10 16.34 12.40 -9.17
CA ILE A 10 15.40 11.69 -8.27
C ILE A 10 13.95 11.73 -8.76
N ARG A 11 13.59 12.66 -9.66
CA ARG A 11 12.22 12.90 -10.13
C ARG A 11 11.51 11.62 -10.62
N PRO A 12 12.13 10.73 -11.41
CA PRO A 12 11.49 9.48 -11.86
C PRO A 12 11.26 8.47 -10.73
N PHE A 13 12.06 8.53 -9.66
CA PHE A 13 11.95 7.64 -8.50
C PHE A 13 10.82 8.06 -7.56
N VAL A 14 10.67 9.38 -7.36
CA VAL A 14 9.59 9.99 -6.55
C VAL A 14 8.27 9.97 -7.31
N TRP A 15 8.26 10.46 -8.56
CA TRP A 15 7.04 10.68 -9.35
C TRP A 15 6.86 9.59 -10.42
N ARG A 16 6.49 8.38 -9.97
CA ARG A 16 6.33 7.22 -10.86
C ARG A 16 5.04 7.34 -11.67
N ARG A 17 5.12 7.21 -13.00
CA ARG A 17 3.94 7.23 -13.91
C ARG A 17 2.99 6.05 -13.72
N HIS A 18 3.50 4.97 -13.14
CA HIS A 18 2.78 3.74 -12.82
C HIS A 18 2.95 3.52 -11.32
N LEU A 19 1.84 3.40 -10.58
CA LEU A 19 1.94 2.83 -9.23
C LEU A 19 2.24 1.35 -9.40
N ASP A 20 3.44 0.95 -8.98
CA ASP A 20 3.73 -0.43 -8.66
C ASP A 20 3.41 -0.70 -7.19
N PHE A 21 3.38 -1.98 -6.79
CA PHE A 21 3.16 -2.37 -5.38
C PHE A 21 4.11 -1.68 -4.42
N ALA A 22 5.33 -1.33 -4.84
CA ALA A 22 6.25 -0.57 -4.00
C ALA A 22 5.65 0.79 -3.60
N ALA A 23 5.01 1.52 -4.53
CA ALA A 23 4.35 2.79 -4.20
C ALA A 23 3.09 2.61 -3.33
N VAL A 24 2.26 1.60 -3.60
CA VAL A 24 1.07 1.29 -2.78
C VAL A 24 1.47 0.81 -1.39
N ALA A 25 2.52 0.03 -1.30
CA ALA A 25 2.95 -0.57 -0.05
C ALA A 25 3.91 0.36 0.74
N ASP A 26 4.55 1.35 0.12
CA ASP A 26 5.13 2.52 0.79
C ASP A 26 4.04 3.32 1.52
N ILE A 27 2.88 3.52 0.88
CA ILE A 27 1.70 4.14 1.50
C ILE A 27 1.22 3.30 2.71
N HIS A 28 1.10 1.98 2.57
CA HIS A 28 0.71 1.13 3.72
C HIS A 28 1.79 1.01 4.82
N SER A 29 3.07 1.07 4.45
CA SER A 29 4.21 1.04 5.39
C SER A 29 4.28 2.33 6.21
N ILE A 30 4.09 3.49 5.58
CA ILE A 30 4.03 4.78 6.29
C ILE A 30 2.77 4.87 7.15
N LYS A 31 1.60 4.38 6.66
CA LYS A 31 0.39 4.21 7.48
C LYS A 31 0.78 3.47 8.77
N ARG A 32 1.49 2.33 8.67
CA ARG A 32 1.93 1.55 9.83
C ARG A 32 3.03 2.18 10.68
N GLN A 33 3.99 2.95 10.16
CA GLN A 33 4.94 3.65 11.02
C GLN A 33 4.25 4.67 11.94
N ILE A 34 3.19 5.30 11.42
CA ILE A 34 2.29 6.13 12.21
C ILE A 34 1.58 5.26 13.26
N TYR A 35 1.11 4.03 12.95
CA TYR A 35 0.45 3.11 13.90
C TYR A 35 1.38 2.35 14.87
N ALA A 36 2.61 2.00 14.52
CA ALA A 36 3.53 1.23 15.36
C ALA A 36 4.06 2.07 16.53
N HIS A 37 4.16 3.39 16.36
CA HIS A 37 4.36 4.33 17.46
C HIS A 37 3.12 4.47 18.38
N LYS A 38 1.96 3.89 18.01
CA LYS A 38 0.71 3.90 18.80
C LYS A 38 0.61 2.75 19.81
N GLY A 39 1.45 1.71 19.72
CA GLY A 39 1.34 0.48 20.53
C GLY A 39 2.20 0.42 21.80
N ALA A 40 3.19 1.29 21.95
CA ALA A 40 4.04 1.33 23.15
C ALA A 40 3.49 2.35 24.16
N LYS A 41 2.57 1.89 25.02
CA LYS A 41 2.11 2.54 26.27
C LYS A 41 1.27 3.83 26.09
N GLY A 42 -0.05 3.66 26.13
CA GLY A 42 -0.96 4.51 26.92
C GLY A 42 -1.47 5.85 26.37
N ALA A 43 -0.85 6.47 25.35
CA ALA A 43 -1.17 7.87 24.99
C ALA A 43 -1.86 8.11 23.63
N GLY A 44 -2.18 7.05 22.85
CA GLY A 44 -2.60 7.22 21.44
C GLY A 44 -3.87 6.52 20.98
N ALA A 45 -4.57 5.78 21.85
CA ALA A 45 -5.75 5.00 21.46
C ALA A 45 -7.04 5.83 21.40
N THR A 46 -7.11 6.91 22.17
CA THR A 46 -8.26 7.81 22.31
C THR A 46 -7.81 9.25 22.12
N ILE A 47 -8.62 10.06 21.45
CA ILE A 47 -8.39 11.50 21.39
C ILE A 47 -8.62 12.06 22.81
N ALA A 48 -7.54 12.20 23.57
CA ALA A 48 -7.51 12.94 24.82
C ALA A 48 -7.00 14.37 24.58
N LEU A 49 -7.35 15.31 25.46
CA LEU A 49 -6.82 16.67 25.43
C LEU A 49 -5.44 16.74 26.11
N ALA A 50 -5.38 16.29 27.37
CA ALA A 50 -4.17 16.29 28.17
C ALA A 50 -3.12 15.32 27.61
N GLY A 51 -1.88 15.78 27.46
CA GLY A 51 -0.76 14.94 26.99
C GLY A 51 -0.79 14.55 25.51
N HIS A 52 -1.79 15.00 24.74
CA HIS A 52 -1.91 14.64 23.32
C HIS A 52 -0.76 15.21 22.50
N ASP A 53 -0.20 14.38 21.63
CA ASP A 53 0.83 14.78 20.69
C ASP A 53 0.19 15.36 19.42
N VAL A 54 0.26 16.68 19.22
CA VAL A 54 -0.43 17.37 18.12
C VAL A 54 0.08 16.97 16.75
N LYS A 55 1.27 16.35 16.68
CA LYS A 55 1.91 15.94 15.44
C LYS A 55 1.69 14.46 15.15
N LEU A 56 1.92 13.62 16.15
CA LEU A 56 1.94 12.16 16.03
C LEU A 56 0.65 11.49 16.53
N GLY A 57 -0.16 12.20 17.30
CA GLY A 57 -1.45 11.73 17.78
C GLY A 57 -2.48 11.57 16.66
N ARG A 58 -3.54 10.82 16.96
CA ARG A 58 -4.66 10.58 16.03
C ARG A 58 -5.33 11.91 15.66
N GLY A 59 -5.54 12.14 14.37
CA GLY A 59 -6.01 13.42 13.83
C GLY A 59 -4.93 14.51 13.76
N GLY A 60 -3.68 14.20 14.10
CA GLY A 60 -2.59 15.16 14.18
C GLY A 60 -2.00 15.57 12.82
N ILE A 61 -1.03 16.48 12.87
CA ILE A 61 -0.39 17.09 11.68
C ILE A 61 0.12 16.03 10.70
N ARG A 62 0.72 14.95 11.21
CA ARG A 62 1.32 13.91 10.36
C ARG A 62 0.28 13.18 9.50
N GLU A 63 -0.94 12.99 9.98
CA GLU A 63 -2.00 12.35 9.18
C GLU A 63 -2.43 13.23 8.00
N ILE A 64 -2.41 14.56 8.17
CA ILE A 64 -2.69 15.53 7.11
C ILE A 64 -1.57 15.53 6.05
N GLU A 65 -0.32 15.66 6.50
CA GLU A 65 0.86 15.61 5.62
C GLU A 65 0.90 14.32 4.83
N PHE A 66 0.65 13.21 5.51
CA PHE A 66 0.62 11.90 4.90
C PHE A 66 -0.46 11.80 3.83
N THR A 67 -1.68 12.26 4.13
CA THR A 67 -2.79 12.26 3.16
C THR A 67 -2.40 12.99 1.87
N ALA A 68 -1.84 14.20 1.98
CA ALA A 68 -1.39 14.96 0.83
C ALA A 68 -0.28 14.21 0.08
N GLN A 69 0.80 13.82 0.76
CA GLN A 69 1.97 13.18 0.15
C GLN A 69 1.63 11.88 -0.56
N VAL A 70 0.80 11.03 0.04
CA VAL A 70 0.35 9.78 -0.59
C VAL A 70 -0.37 10.06 -1.89
N LEU A 71 -1.35 10.96 -1.87
CA LEU A 71 -2.11 11.29 -3.08
C LEU A 71 -1.22 11.92 -4.15
N GLN A 72 -0.21 12.70 -3.75
CA GLN A 72 0.81 13.19 -4.68
C GLN A 72 1.65 12.04 -5.26
N LEU A 73 2.06 11.05 -4.47
CA LEU A 73 2.80 9.89 -4.99
C LEU A 73 1.95 9.07 -5.96
N ILE A 74 0.65 8.96 -5.68
CA ILE A 74 -0.30 8.24 -6.55
C ILE A 74 -0.48 8.97 -7.89
N TRP A 75 -0.74 10.28 -7.85
CA TRP A 75 -1.20 11.02 -9.03
C TRP A 75 -0.12 11.89 -9.67
N GLY A 76 0.85 12.36 -8.88
CA GLY A 76 1.90 13.29 -9.28
C GLY A 76 2.83 12.75 -10.35
N GLY A 77 2.96 11.43 -10.51
CA GLY A 77 3.68 10.83 -11.63
C GLY A 77 3.07 11.16 -13.00
N ARG A 78 1.74 11.23 -13.07
CA ARG A 78 0.98 11.52 -14.31
C ARG A 78 0.64 13.00 -14.44
N ASP A 79 0.46 13.68 -13.31
CA ASP A 79 0.08 15.09 -13.25
C ASP A 79 1.14 15.91 -12.50
N PRO A 80 2.06 16.60 -13.21
CA PRO A 80 3.06 17.44 -12.59
C PRO A 80 2.50 18.60 -11.76
N GLY A 81 1.27 19.04 -12.01
CA GLY A 81 0.62 20.11 -11.25
C GLY A 81 0.34 19.73 -9.81
N LEU A 82 0.35 18.43 -9.49
CA LEU A 82 0.14 17.92 -8.13
C LEU A 82 1.41 17.88 -7.29
N ARG A 83 2.56 18.32 -7.80
CA ARG A 83 3.87 18.16 -7.13
C ARG A 83 4.26 19.35 -6.25
N ASP A 84 3.28 20.13 -5.78
CA ASP A 84 3.55 21.24 -4.87
C ASP A 84 4.25 20.73 -3.59
N PRO A 85 5.38 21.32 -3.19
CA PRO A 85 6.15 20.81 -2.05
C PRO A 85 5.52 21.14 -0.69
N THR A 86 4.52 22.03 -0.64
CA THR A 86 3.85 22.44 0.60
C THR A 86 2.58 21.63 0.82
N THR A 87 2.27 21.27 2.08
CA THR A 87 1.04 20.51 2.39
C THR A 87 -0.22 21.25 1.94
N LEU A 88 -0.30 22.57 2.16
CA LEU A 88 -1.46 23.38 1.76
C LEU A 88 -1.59 23.49 0.23
N GLY A 89 -0.48 23.73 -0.47
CA GLY A 89 -0.48 23.77 -1.94
C GLY A 89 -0.82 22.42 -2.55
N ALA A 90 -0.33 21.32 -1.97
CA ALA A 90 -0.67 19.97 -2.38
C ALA A 90 -2.17 19.69 -2.21
N LEU A 91 -2.77 20.01 -1.04
CA LEU A 91 -4.21 19.86 -0.81
C LEU A 91 -5.04 20.67 -1.81
N ALA A 92 -4.64 21.92 -2.08
CA ALA A 92 -5.31 22.78 -3.07
C ALA A 92 -5.22 22.20 -4.49
N ALA A 93 -4.03 21.76 -4.91
CA ALA A 93 -3.82 21.15 -6.23
C ALA A 93 -4.61 19.85 -6.39
N LEU A 94 -4.64 18.99 -5.36
CA LEU A 94 -5.40 17.75 -5.35
C LEU A 94 -6.92 18.01 -5.47
N ALA A 95 -7.43 19.04 -4.79
CA ALA A 95 -8.83 19.44 -4.89
C ALA A 95 -9.16 20.03 -6.27
N ALA A 96 -8.29 20.89 -6.81
CA ALA A 96 -8.46 21.48 -8.14
C ALA A 96 -8.47 20.42 -9.26
N ALA A 97 -7.67 19.37 -9.12
CA ALA A 97 -7.64 18.23 -10.03
C ALA A 97 -8.73 17.17 -9.77
N GLY A 98 -9.65 17.42 -8.83
CA GLY A 98 -10.75 16.51 -8.51
C GLY A 98 -10.31 15.18 -7.87
N ARG A 99 -9.12 15.13 -7.26
CA ARG A 99 -8.60 13.93 -6.58
C ARG A 99 -9.12 13.78 -5.16
N ILE A 100 -9.53 14.88 -4.54
CA ILE A 100 -10.22 14.93 -3.25
C ILE A 100 -11.37 15.93 -3.31
N GLU A 101 -12.35 15.76 -2.43
CA GLU A 101 -13.45 16.72 -2.30
C GLU A 101 -12.91 18.09 -1.84
N ARG A 102 -13.42 19.18 -2.42
CA ARG A 102 -13.06 20.54 -2.02
C ARG A 102 -13.28 20.78 -0.51
N ARG A 103 -14.34 20.20 0.06
CA ARG A 103 -14.62 20.31 1.49
C ARG A 103 -13.59 19.56 2.34
N ALA A 104 -13.18 18.36 1.92
CA ALA A 104 -12.13 17.63 2.60
C ALA A 104 -10.80 18.40 2.58
N ALA A 105 -10.44 18.99 1.45
CA ALA A 105 -9.24 19.83 1.34
C ALA A 105 -9.29 21.05 2.27
N ALA A 106 -10.43 21.75 2.33
CA ALA A 106 -10.62 22.89 3.22
C ALA A 106 -10.54 22.48 4.71
N ASP A 107 -11.27 21.43 5.11
CA ASP A 107 -11.25 20.92 6.49
C ASP A 107 -9.82 20.53 6.94
N LEU A 108 -9.05 19.88 6.06
CA LEU A 108 -7.67 19.48 6.32
C LEU A 108 -6.72 20.68 6.36
N ALA A 109 -6.90 21.68 5.49
CA ALA A 109 -6.12 22.91 5.49
C ALA A 109 -6.32 23.71 6.78
N ASP A 110 -7.58 23.88 7.20
CA ASP A 110 -7.92 24.58 8.44
C ASP A 110 -7.34 23.86 9.66
N ALA A 111 -7.43 22.53 9.71
CA ALA A 111 -6.80 21.73 10.75
C ALA A 111 -5.28 21.83 10.74
N TYR A 112 -4.64 21.82 9.56
CA TYR A 112 -3.20 21.95 9.46
C TYR A 112 -2.72 23.29 10.01
N VAL A 113 -3.35 24.40 9.62
CA VAL A 113 -3.00 25.73 10.12
C VAL A 113 -3.20 25.82 11.64
N PHE A 114 -4.33 25.33 12.15
CA PHE A 114 -4.61 25.32 13.59
C PHE A 114 -3.54 24.53 14.38
N LEU A 115 -3.27 23.29 13.97
CA LEU A 115 -2.34 22.41 14.67
C LEU A 115 -0.88 22.89 14.58
N ARG A 116 -0.46 23.46 13.43
CA ARG A 116 0.88 24.08 13.28
C ARG A 116 1.02 25.30 14.19
N ASN A 117 -0.02 26.13 14.28
CA ASN A 117 -0.05 27.29 15.18
C ASN A 117 0.02 26.88 16.66
N LEU A 118 -0.63 25.78 17.02
CA LEU A 118 -0.57 25.19 18.35
C LEU A 118 0.82 24.60 18.64
N GLU A 119 1.38 23.81 17.71
CA GLU A 119 2.73 23.25 17.80
C GLU A 119 3.77 24.34 18.05
N HIS A 120 3.75 25.42 17.26
CA HIS A 120 4.69 26.52 17.42
C HIS A 120 4.57 27.19 18.80
N ARG A 121 3.35 27.40 19.31
CA ARG A 121 3.13 27.99 20.64
C ARG A 121 3.57 27.07 21.77
N LEU A 122 3.36 25.76 21.64
CA LEU A 122 3.87 24.78 22.59
C LEU A 122 5.40 24.83 22.65
N GLN A 123 6.05 24.95 21.50
CA GLN A 123 7.51 25.08 21.41
C GLN A 123 8.01 26.40 21.99
N MET A 124 7.31 27.51 21.76
CA MET A 124 7.64 28.82 22.35
C MET A 124 7.53 28.81 23.88
N VAL A 125 6.47 28.22 24.44
CA VAL A 125 6.27 28.16 25.90
C VAL A 125 7.28 27.24 26.57
N ALA A 126 7.65 26.13 25.93
CA ALA A 126 8.56 25.16 26.50
C ALA A 126 10.05 25.39 26.13
N ASP A 127 10.33 26.37 25.27
CA ASP A 127 11.63 26.66 24.64
C ASP A 127 12.38 25.40 24.16
N ARG A 128 11.62 24.46 23.57
CA ARG A 128 12.13 23.18 23.08
C ARG A 128 11.21 22.61 22.02
N GLN A 129 11.72 21.67 21.24
CA GLN A 129 10.94 20.94 20.24
C GLN A 129 9.97 19.94 20.90
N THR A 130 8.89 20.44 21.49
CA THR A 130 7.79 19.64 22.03
C THR A 130 6.61 19.61 21.06
N HIS A 131 5.89 18.49 21.07
CA HIS A 131 4.63 18.30 20.34
C HIS A 131 3.47 17.95 21.26
N ARG A 132 3.74 17.73 22.55
CA ARG A 132 2.73 17.31 23.53
C ARG A 132 2.08 18.50 24.21
N LEU A 133 0.76 18.45 24.31
CA LEU A 133 0.00 19.34 25.17
C LEU A 133 0.36 19.11 26.65
N PRO A 134 0.31 20.17 27.49
CA PRO A 134 0.44 20.02 28.93
C PRO A 134 -0.56 19.00 29.50
N GLU A 135 -0.15 18.30 30.56
CA GLU A 135 -1.03 17.38 31.28
C GLU A 135 -1.82 18.10 32.39
N ASP A 136 -1.33 19.24 32.86
CA ASP A 136 -1.96 20.05 33.90
C ASP A 136 -2.92 21.11 33.34
N GLU A 137 -4.00 21.35 34.08
CA GLU A 137 -5.06 22.30 33.72
C GLU A 137 -4.53 23.74 33.56
N ALA A 138 -3.59 24.16 34.41
CA ALA A 138 -2.98 25.48 34.34
C ALA A 138 -2.17 25.65 33.04
N GLY A 139 -1.44 24.61 32.62
CA GLY A 139 -0.73 24.56 31.35
C GLY A 139 -1.66 24.64 30.15
N LEU A 140 -2.75 23.88 30.17
CA LEU A 140 -3.77 23.93 29.12
C LEU A 140 -4.41 25.32 29.04
N ALA A 141 -4.74 25.96 30.16
CA ALA A 141 -5.31 27.31 30.20
C ALA A 141 -4.34 28.37 29.63
N ARG A 142 -3.04 28.27 29.95
CA ARG A 142 -2.01 29.15 29.37
C ARG A 142 -1.94 29.02 27.85
N ILE A 143 -1.93 27.79 27.34
CA ILE A 143 -1.90 27.53 25.90
C ILE A 143 -3.19 27.99 25.21
N ALA A 144 -4.36 27.76 25.82
CA ALA A 144 -5.64 28.22 25.32
C ALA A 144 -5.67 29.75 25.18
N SER A 145 -5.24 30.48 26.22
CA SER A 145 -5.12 31.93 26.18
C SER A 145 -4.13 32.41 25.12
N PHE A 146 -2.97 31.75 24.97
CA PHE A 146 -1.98 32.10 23.96
C PHE A 146 -2.46 31.81 22.52
N MET A 147 -3.34 30.82 22.35
CA MET A 147 -4.05 30.54 21.11
C MET A 147 -5.20 31.54 20.83
N GLY A 148 -5.54 32.40 21.78
CA GLY A 148 -6.59 33.42 21.64
C GLY A 148 -8.00 32.96 22.03
N PHE A 149 -8.14 31.84 22.74
CA PHE A 149 -9.44 31.35 23.23
C PHE A 149 -9.83 32.02 24.55
N ALA A 150 -11.13 32.22 24.75
CA ALA A 150 -11.66 32.81 25.99
C ALA A 150 -11.61 31.83 27.17
N SER A 151 -11.65 30.52 26.90
CA SER A 151 -11.60 29.47 27.91
C SER A 151 -10.85 28.23 27.43
N GLY A 152 -10.40 27.41 28.38
CA GLY A 152 -9.83 26.08 28.09
C GLY A 152 -10.85 25.14 27.43
N GLU A 153 -12.14 25.28 27.74
CA GLU A 153 -13.22 24.49 27.15
C GLU A 153 -13.44 24.80 25.67
N GLU A 154 -13.45 26.07 25.28
CA GLU A 154 -13.55 26.48 23.88
C GLU A 154 -12.35 25.99 23.07
N PHE A 155 -11.14 26.12 23.64
CA PHE A 155 -9.92 25.58 23.04
C PHE A 155 -10.02 24.05 22.86
N ALA A 156 -10.48 23.33 23.90
CA ALA A 156 -10.63 21.89 23.85
C ALA A 156 -11.62 21.46 22.75
N ALA A 157 -12.78 22.11 22.69
CA ALA A 157 -13.79 21.83 21.66
C ALA A 157 -13.26 22.08 20.25
N ALA A 158 -12.54 23.20 20.03
CA ALA A 158 -11.92 23.50 18.76
C ALA A 158 -10.86 22.46 18.37
N PHE A 159 -9.95 22.14 19.30
CA PHE A 159 -8.88 21.16 19.10
C PHE A 159 -9.44 19.77 18.75
N LEU A 160 -10.35 19.24 19.58
CA LEU A 160 -11.00 17.95 19.35
C LEU A 160 -11.80 17.94 18.05
N GLY A 161 -12.45 19.05 17.71
CA GLY A 161 -13.17 19.22 16.45
C GLY A 161 -12.25 19.13 15.22
N HIS A 162 -11.05 19.71 15.29
CA HIS A 162 -10.05 19.57 14.22
C HIS A 162 -9.54 18.13 14.11
N LEU A 163 -9.17 17.49 15.22
CA LEU A 163 -8.68 16.11 15.22
C LEU A 163 -9.72 15.14 14.65
N GLY A 164 -10.99 15.26 15.04
CA GLY A 164 -12.07 14.42 14.52
C GLY A 164 -12.34 14.62 13.03
N ARG A 165 -12.17 15.85 12.50
CA ARG A 165 -12.26 16.10 11.05
C ARG A 165 -11.13 15.41 10.30
N VAL A 166 -9.88 15.54 10.78
CA VAL A 166 -8.72 14.90 10.16
C VAL A 166 -8.89 13.39 10.16
N GLU A 167 -9.25 12.81 11.30
CA GLU A 167 -9.46 11.37 11.44
C GLU A 167 -10.53 10.86 10.45
N ARG A 168 -11.69 11.53 10.38
CA ARG A 168 -12.76 11.14 9.46
C ARG A 168 -12.30 11.15 8.00
N HIS A 169 -11.62 12.22 7.58
CA HIS A 169 -11.10 12.31 6.22
C HIS A 169 -10.03 11.25 5.96
N TYR A 170 -9.12 11.04 6.90
CA TYR A 170 -8.09 10.02 6.83
C TYR A 170 -8.68 8.60 6.68
N GLY A 171 -9.69 8.27 7.49
CA GLY A 171 -10.44 7.01 7.39
C GLY A 171 -11.10 6.86 6.01
N ASN A 172 -11.75 7.91 5.51
CA ASN A 172 -12.37 7.88 4.18
C ASN A 172 -11.34 7.66 3.05
N PHE A 173 -10.14 8.23 3.14
CA PHE A 173 -9.11 8.05 2.11
C PHE A 173 -8.44 6.68 2.15
N PHE A 174 -8.27 6.08 3.34
CA PHE A 174 -7.36 4.93 3.53
C PHE A 174 -8.00 3.68 4.16
N GLU A 175 -9.25 3.75 4.62
CA GLU A 175 -10.02 2.59 5.10
C GLU A 175 -11.15 2.19 4.14
N ALA A 176 -11.61 3.12 3.28
CA ALA A 176 -12.55 2.82 2.19
C ALA A 176 -11.87 2.38 0.88
N ALA A 177 -10.54 2.43 0.79
CA ALA A 177 -9.82 1.78 -0.31
C ALA A 177 -10.14 0.29 -0.25
N PRO A 178 -10.63 -0.35 -1.34
CA PRO A 178 -10.83 -1.78 -1.34
C PRO A 178 -9.49 -2.37 -0.96
N ALA A 179 -9.47 -3.05 0.19
CA ALA A 179 -8.27 -3.72 0.61
C ALA A 179 -7.83 -4.56 -0.60
N LEU A 180 -6.53 -4.56 -0.90
CA LEU A 180 -5.93 -5.52 -1.83
C LEU A 180 -6.04 -6.95 -1.26
N THR A 181 -7.11 -7.24 -0.52
CA THR A 181 -7.55 -8.53 -0.06
C THR A 181 -8.35 -9.14 -1.18
N GLY A 182 -7.69 -9.94 -2.02
CA GLY A 182 -8.41 -11.05 -2.61
C GLY A 182 -9.02 -11.90 -1.49
N THR A 183 -10.07 -12.65 -1.82
CA THR A 183 -10.86 -13.47 -0.87
C THR A 183 -10.02 -14.26 0.13
N ALA A 184 -8.86 -14.77 -0.28
CA ALA A 184 -7.93 -15.51 0.57
C ALA A 184 -7.29 -14.69 1.72
N ALA A 185 -6.97 -13.40 1.52
CA ALA A 185 -6.42 -12.56 2.58
C ALA A 185 -7.51 -12.09 3.58
N THR A 186 -8.74 -11.91 3.10
CA THR A 186 -9.93 -11.69 3.93
C THR A 186 -10.32 -12.93 4.75
N GLU A 187 -10.22 -14.14 4.18
CA GLU A 187 -10.48 -15.40 4.89
C GLU A 187 -9.43 -15.67 5.97
N ALA A 188 -8.15 -15.37 5.67
CA ALA A 188 -7.08 -15.46 6.66
C ALA A 188 -7.12 -14.31 7.69
N GLY A 189 -7.96 -13.29 7.51
CA GLY A 189 -8.18 -12.19 8.45
C GLY A 189 -6.92 -11.36 8.72
N GLY A 190 -6.15 -11.00 7.70
CA GLY A 190 -4.87 -10.30 7.88
C GLY A 190 -4.36 -9.54 6.67
N ASN A 191 -3.30 -8.76 6.89
CA ASN A 191 -2.66 -7.94 5.87
C ASN A 191 -1.48 -8.69 5.22
N LEU A 192 -1.25 -8.47 3.93
CA LEU A 192 -0.17 -9.07 3.16
C LEU A 192 0.74 -7.97 2.58
N VAL A 193 1.73 -7.56 3.39
CA VAL A 193 2.67 -6.49 3.03
C VAL A 193 4.07 -7.06 2.87
N PHE A 194 4.48 -7.17 1.61
CA PHE A 194 5.80 -7.70 1.25
C PHE A 194 6.80 -6.62 0.89
N THR A 195 6.65 -5.40 1.39
CA THR A 195 7.55 -4.29 1.01
C THR A 195 8.16 -3.64 2.25
N GLY A 196 9.44 -3.95 2.45
CA GLY A 196 10.28 -3.51 3.56
C GLY A 196 11.63 -4.21 3.44
N VAL A 197 12.69 -3.64 4.02
CA VAL A 197 13.97 -4.36 4.15
C VAL A 197 13.83 -5.52 5.15
N GLU A 198 12.92 -5.35 6.11
CA GLU A 198 12.59 -6.31 7.16
C GLU A 198 11.22 -6.96 6.92
N ASP A 199 11.05 -8.15 7.48
CA ASP A 199 9.78 -8.87 7.46
C ASP A 199 8.76 -8.20 8.38
N ASP A 200 7.59 -7.92 7.84
CA ASP A 200 6.50 -7.36 8.61
C ASP A 200 5.90 -8.43 9.56
N PRO A 201 5.78 -8.17 10.87
CA PRO A 201 5.26 -9.14 11.83
C PRO A 201 3.82 -9.60 11.54
N GLU A 202 2.96 -8.68 11.07
CA GLU A 202 1.55 -8.98 10.77
C GLU A 202 1.42 -9.81 9.48
N THR A 203 2.23 -9.51 8.47
CA THR A 203 2.33 -10.30 7.24
C THR A 203 2.85 -11.69 7.56
N SER A 204 3.86 -11.79 8.41
CA SER A 204 4.40 -13.07 8.87
C SER A 204 3.34 -13.89 9.60
N ALA A 205 2.56 -13.26 10.49
CA ALA A 205 1.44 -13.91 11.18
C ALA A 205 0.33 -14.34 10.21
N THR A 206 0.05 -13.53 9.18
CA THR A 206 -0.95 -13.84 8.15
C THR A 206 -0.50 -15.01 7.28
N LEU A 207 0.75 -15.04 6.82
CA LEU A 207 1.33 -16.18 6.09
C LEU A 207 1.29 -17.48 6.92
N LYS A 208 1.60 -17.42 8.23
CA LYS A 208 1.46 -18.58 9.12
C LYS A 208 0.01 -19.08 9.18
N ARG A 209 -0.96 -18.17 9.31
CA ARG A 209 -2.40 -18.53 9.31
C ARG A 209 -2.85 -19.12 7.99
N MET A 210 -2.26 -18.69 6.87
CA MET A 210 -2.51 -19.27 5.56
C MET A 210 -1.92 -20.68 5.40
N GLY A 211 -0.99 -21.09 6.27
CA GLY A 211 -0.38 -22.43 6.24
C GLY A 211 1.05 -22.49 5.71
N PHE A 212 1.72 -21.34 5.51
CA PHE A 212 3.15 -21.32 5.18
C PHE A 212 4.00 -21.57 6.42
N ALA A 213 4.94 -22.50 6.32
CA ALA A 213 5.82 -22.91 7.41
C ALA A 213 6.95 -21.89 7.66
N ASP A 214 7.49 -21.30 6.58
CA ASP A 214 8.54 -20.27 6.64
C ASP A 214 8.09 -18.94 5.99
N PRO A 215 7.35 -18.10 6.74
CA PRO A 215 6.92 -16.79 6.28
C PRO A 215 8.05 -15.88 5.80
N GLY A 216 9.23 -15.96 6.41
CA GLY A 216 10.36 -15.08 6.10
C GLY A 216 10.90 -15.36 4.71
N SER A 217 11.10 -16.64 4.38
CA SER A 217 11.50 -17.08 3.03
C SER A 217 10.44 -16.71 1.99
N VAL A 218 9.15 -16.91 2.30
CA VAL A 218 8.05 -16.53 1.40
C VAL A 218 8.04 -15.02 1.14
N ALA A 219 8.17 -14.21 2.18
CA ALA A 219 8.19 -12.75 2.05
C ALA A 219 9.42 -12.26 1.28
N ALA A 220 10.60 -12.85 1.50
CA ALA A 220 11.82 -12.53 0.78
C ALA A 220 11.71 -12.85 -0.73
N MET A 221 11.08 -13.97 -1.07
CA MET A 221 10.84 -14.38 -2.45
C MET A 221 9.90 -13.41 -3.18
N ILE A 222 8.78 -13.05 -2.54
CA ILE A 222 7.82 -12.09 -3.10
C ILE A 222 8.46 -10.70 -3.26
N ARG A 223 9.28 -10.26 -2.30
CA ARG A 223 10.11 -9.05 -2.44
C ARG A 223 10.98 -9.12 -3.69
N ALA A 224 11.69 -10.22 -3.90
CA ALA A 224 12.54 -10.39 -5.06
C ALA A 224 11.77 -10.26 -6.39
N TRP A 225 10.54 -10.78 -6.44
CA TRP A 225 9.66 -10.64 -7.61
C TRP A 225 9.24 -9.18 -7.85
N HIS A 226 8.84 -8.46 -6.80
CA HIS A 226 8.48 -7.04 -6.93
C HIS A 226 9.67 -6.13 -7.26
N HIS A 227 10.89 -6.54 -6.90
CA HIS A 227 12.12 -5.87 -7.32
C HIS A 227 12.59 -6.28 -8.73
N GLY A 228 11.85 -7.16 -9.42
CA GLY A 228 12.17 -7.54 -10.80
C GLY A 228 13.41 -8.44 -10.91
N ARG A 229 13.78 -9.17 -9.84
CA ARG A 229 14.94 -10.07 -9.88
C ARG A 229 14.75 -11.21 -10.89
N PRO A 230 13.62 -11.95 -10.87
CA PRO A 230 13.30 -12.88 -11.96
C PRO A 230 13.11 -12.17 -13.30
N ARG A 231 13.61 -12.76 -14.40
CA ARG A 231 13.49 -12.19 -15.76
C ARG A 231 12.03 -11.90 -16.13
N ALA A 232 11.11 -12.80 -15.78
CA ALA A 232 9.68 -12.65 -16.02
C ALA A 232 9.06 -11.40 -15.37
N THR A 233 9.67 -10.86 -14.32
CA THR A 233 9.15 -9.76 -13.49
C THR A 233 9.86 -8.43 -13.73
N ARG A 234 10.78 -8.33 -14.70
CA ARG A 234 11.56 -7.10 -14.94
C ARG A 234 10.73 -5.91 -15.43
N SER A 235 9.71 -6.17 -16.25
CA SER A 235 8.89 -5.09 -16.80
C SER A 235 7.96 -4.51 -15.74
N ALA A 236 7.69 -3.20 -15.82
CA ALA A 236 6.71 -2.55 -14.94
C ALA A 236 5.33 -3.23 -15.03
N ARG A 237 4.90 -3.59 -16.25
CA ARG A 237 3.61 -4.26 -16.47
C ARG A 237 3.53 -5.64 -15.82
N ALA A 238 4.60 -6.43 -15.83
CA ALA A 238 4.63 -7.72 -15.15
C ALA A 238 4.50 -7.54 -13.63
N ARG A 239 5.19 -6.56 -13.06
CA ARG A 239 5.10 -6.25 -11.62
C ARG A 239 3.70 -5.81 -11.23
N GLU A 240 3.06 -4.94 -12.01
CA GLU A 240 1.64 -4.55 -11.81
C GLU A 240 0.69 -5.75 -11.79
N LEU A 241 0.82 -6.66 -12.77
CA LEU A 241 -0.03 -7.86 -12.84
C LEU A 241 0.21 -8.81 -11.66
N LEU A 242 1.48 -9.00 -11.29
CA LEU A 242 1.86 -9.82 -10.15
C LEU A 242 1.27 -9.26 -8.85
N THR A 243 1.27 -7.94 -8.69
CA THR A 243 0.66 -7.23 -7.56
C THR A 243 -0.82 -7.54 -7.44
N GLU A 244 -1.55 -7.38 -8.54
CA GLU A 244 -2.99 -7.62 -8.60
C GLU A 244 -3.32 -9.08 -8.23
N LEU A 245 -2.46 -10.01 -8.62
CA LEU A 245 -2.64 -11.45 -8.40
C LEU A 245 -2.19 -11.93 -7.02
N MET A 246 -1.39 -11.17 -6.27
CA MET A 246 -0.68 -11.67 -5.09
C MET A 246 -1.58 -12.37 -4.06
N PRO A 247 -2.74 -11.82 -3.66
CA PRO A 247 -3.59 -12.47 -2.65
C PRO A 247 -4.18 -13.78 -3.17
N GLY A 248 -4.62 -13.80 -4.43
CA GLY A 248 -5.17 -15.01 -5.07
C GLY A 248 -4.10 -16.07 -5.27
N LEU A 249 -2.88 -15.65 -5.64
CA LEU A 249 -1.71 -16.52 -5.81
C LEU A 249 -1.34 -17.19 -4.49
N LEU A 250 -1.19 -16.41 -3.41
CA LEU A 250 -0.87 -16.98 -2.10
C LEU A 250 -1.97 -17.89 -1.59
N GLY A 251 -3.24 -17.54 -1.81
CA GLY A 251 -4.36 -18.41 -1.49
C GLY A 251 -4.32 -19.75 -2.24
N ALA A 252 -4.01 -19.73 -3.54
CA ALA A 252 -3.90 -20.94 -4.36
C ALA A 252 -2.78 -21.88 -3.90
N PHE A 253 -1.61 -21.33 -3.54
CA PHE A 253 -0.47 -22.11 -3.04
C PHE A 253 -0.65 -22.56 -1.58
N ALA A 254 -1.29 -21.74 -0.75
CA ALA A 254 -1.63 -22.08 0.64
C ALA A 254 -2.50 -23.34 0.76
N ARG A 255 -3.37 -23.60 -0.23
CA ARG A 255 -4.24 -24.78 -0.27
C ARG A 255 -3.51 -26.08 -0.65
N GLN A 256 -2.24 -26.03 -1.03
CA GLN A 256 -1.49 -27.21 -1.47
C GLN A 256 -0.95 -28.00 -0.27
N PHE A 257 -0.64 -29.29 -0.49
CA PHE A 257 -0.11 -30.17 0.55
C PHE A 257 1.22 -29.66 1.15
N ASN A 258 2.09 -29.08 0.32
CA ASN A 258 3.34 -28.44 0.74
C ASN A 258 3.42 -27.00 0.17
N PRO A 259 2.81 -25.99 0.82
CA PRO A 259 2.70 -24.63 0.30
C PRO A 259 4.03 -23.96 -0.04
N ASP A 260 5.00 -24.00 0.89
CA ASP A 260 6.32 -23.39 0.73
C ASP A 260 7.07 -23.98 -0.48
N GLN A 261 7.05 -25.31 -0.62
CA GLN A 261 7.73 -26.00 -1.71
C GLN A 261 7.04 -25.74 -3.06
N ALA A 262 5.71 -25.69 -3.09
CA ALA A 262 4.95 -25.37 -4.29
C ALA A 262 5.23 -23.94 -4.77
N LEU A 263 5.29 -22.98 -3.84
CA LEU A 263 5.61 -21.58 -4.15
C LEU A 263 7.08 -21.41 -4.60
N ALA A 264 8.02 -22.13 -3.98
CA ALA A 264 9.43 -22.14 -4.40
C ALA A 264 9.61 -22.70 -5.83
N ARG A 265 8.83 -23.72 -6.22
CA ARG A 265 8.81 -24.21 -7.61
C ARG A 265 8.29 -23.16 -8.58
N PHE A 266 7.29 -22.39 -8.18
CA PHE A 266 6.77 -21.28 -8.98
C PHE A 266 7.81 -20.15 -9.16
N ASP A 267 8.59 -19.82 -8.12
CA ASP A 267 9.74 -18.92 -8.25
C ASP A 267 10.78 -19.40 -9.27
N ALA A 268 11.10 -20.70 -9.25
CA ALA A 268 12.01 -21.29 -10.21
C ALA A 268 11.50 -21.15 -11.67
N VAL A 269 10.18 -21.29 -11.87
CA VAL A 269 9.52 -21.02 -13.15
C VAL A 269 9.68 -19.55 -13.56
N LEU A 270 9.35 -18.60 -12.68
CA LEU A 270 9.48 -17.16 -12.96
C LEU A 270 10.92 -16.74 -13.28
N THR A 271 11.90 -17.38 -12.65
CA THR A 271 13.32 -17.11 -12.86
C THR A 271 13.79 -17.52 -14.25
N ARG A 272 13.21 -18.60 -14.79
CA ARG A 272 13.58 -19.17 -16.10
C ARG A 272 12.74 -18.63 -17.26
N LEU A 273 11.51 -18.20 -17.01
CA LEU A 273 10.63 -17.66 -18.02
C LEU A 273 11.17 -16.32 -18.57
N PRO A 274 11.29 -16.15 -19.90
CA PRO A 274 11.89 -14.95 -20.50
C PRO A 274 11.04 -13.69 -20.28
N ALA A 275 9.71 -13.82 -20.25
CA ALA A 275 8.77 -12.73 -20.03
C ALA A 275 7.50 -13.23 -19.29
N GLY A 276 7.08 -12.53 -18.24
CA GLY A 276 5.95 -12.94 -17.40
C GLY A 276 4.61 -12.32 -17.76
N VAL A 277 4.57 -11.26 -18.58
CA VAL A 277 3.34 -10.47 -18.81
C VAL A 277 2.19 -11.32 -19.36
N GLN A 278 2.46 -12.21 -20.32
CA GLN A 278 1.43 -13.03 -20.95
C GLN A 278 0.83 -14.04 -19.97
N MET A 279 1.69 -14.80 -19.28
CA MET A 279 1.29 -15.76 -18.24
C MET A 279 0.50 -15.09 -17.11
N LEU A 280 1.02 -14.00 -16.54
CA LEU A 280 0.34 -13.28 -15.46
C LEU A 280 -1.00 -12.68 -15.95
N SER A 281 -1.08 -12.22 -17.20
CA SER A 281 -2.35 -11.77 -17.77
C SER A 281 -3.37 -12.90 -17.91
N LEU A 282 -2.93 -14.12 -18.23
CA LEU A 282 -3.79 -15.30 -18.31
C LEU A 282 -4.32 -15.69 -16.94
N PHE A 283 -3.48 -15.74 -15.91
CA PHE A 283 -3.93 -16.02 -14.54
C PHE A 283 -4.95 -14.99 -14.04
N ARG A 284 -4.75 -13.72 -14.37
CA ARG A 284 -5.71 -12.66 -14.03
C ARG A 284 -7.07 -12.86 -14.70
N ARG A 285 -7.07 -13.31 -15.95
CA ARG A 285 -8.31 -13.58 -16.70
C ARG A 285 -8.96 -14.91 -16.31
N ASN A 286 -8.19 -15.87 -15.83
CA ASN A 286 -8.65 -17.22 -15.50
C ASN A 286 -8.06 -17.69 -14.15
N PRO A 287 -8.67 -17.32 -13.02
CA PRO A 287 -8.21 -17.74 -11.69
C PRO A 287 -8.17 -19.26 -11.51
N ALA A 288 -9.07 -20.00 -12.14
CA ALA A 288 -9.07 -21.47 -12.09
C ALA A 288 -7.84 -22.10 -12.78
N LEU A 289 -7.18 -21.38 -13.68
CA LEU A 289 -5.90 -21.80 -14.25
C LEU A 289 -4.76 -21.70 -13.22
N LEU A 290 -4.75 -20.62 -12.42
CA LEU A 290 -3.79 -20.43 -11.34
C LEU A 290 -3.92 -21.55 -10.29
N ASP A 291 -5.14 -21.90 -9.89
CA ASP A 291 -5.38 -23.01 -8.97
C ASP A 291 -4.88 -24.36 -9.51
N ARG A 292 -5.11 -24.64 -10.81
CA ARG A 292 -4.61 -25.86 -11.46
C ARG A 292 -3.08 -25.90 -11.53
N VAL A 293 -2.45 -24.78 -11.88
CA VAL A 293 -0.98 -24.67 -11.89
C VAL A 293 -0.42 -24.86 -10.48
N ALA A 294 -1.01 -24.24 -9.46
CA ALA A 294 -0.63 -24.43 -8.06
C ALA A 294 -0.78 -25.91 -7.64
N GLY A 295 -1.87 -26.56 -8.05
CA GLY A 295 -2.11 -28.00 -7.86
C GLY A 295 -1.01 -28.88 -8.46
N ILE A 296 -0.64 -28.62 -9.72
CA ILE A 296 0.42 -29.36 -10.42
C ILE A 296 1.77 -29.17 -9.72
N LEU A 297 2.11 -27.92 -9.38
CA LEU A 297 3.37 -27.60 -8.72
C LEU A 297 3.43 -28.12 -7.27
N GLY A 298 2.28 -28.29 -6.62
CA GLY A 298 2.16 -28.86 -5.27
C GLY A 298 2.25 -30.39 -5.23
N ALA A 299 1.61 -31.08 -6.19
CA ALA A 299 1.42 -32.53 -6.15
C ALA A 299 2.56 -33.35 -6.77
N ALA A 300 3.30 -32.83 -7.75
CA ALA A 300 4.22 -33.64 -8.55
C ALA A 300 5.62 -33.00 -8.67
N PRO A 301 6.58 -33.35 -7.79
CA PRO A 301 7.94 -32.81 -7.81
C PRO A 301 8.64 -32.98 -9.18
N GLU A 302 8.51 -34.14 -9.81
CA GLU A 302 9.13 -34.45 -11.11
C GLU A 302 8.50 -33.64 -12.26
N LEU A 303 7.17 -33.51 -12.28
CA LEU A 303 6.46 -32.74 -13.30
C LEU A 303 6.71 -31.23 -13.12
N ALA A 304 6.79 -30.76 -11.88
CA ALA A 304 7.15 -29.38 -11.56
C ALA A 304 8.60 -29.08 -11.96
N ASN A 305 9.53 -30.01 -11.72
CA ASN A 305 10.89 -29.91 -12.22
C ASN A 305 10.89 -29.87 -13.75
N HIS A 306 10.13 -30.71 -14.44
CA HIS A 306 10.03 -30.70 -15.90
C HIS A 306 9.47 -29.37 -16.44
N LEU A 307 8.39 -28.84 -15.85
CA LEU A 307 7.80 -27.54 -16.22
C LEU A 307 8.73 -26.37 -15.91
N ALA A 308 9.48 -26.42 -14.80
CA ALA A 308 10.49 -25.42 -14.49
C ALA A 308 11.68 -25.49 -15.45
N HIS A 309 12.10 -26.69 -15.88
CA HIS A 309 13.22 -26.87 -16.81
C HIS A 309 12.84 -26.61 -18.27
N ASN A 310 11.55 -26.65 -18.62
CA ASN A 310 11.07 -26.49 -19.98
C ASN A 310 9.93 -25.47 -20.07
N ALA A 311 10.28 -24.19 -20.24
CA ALA A 311 9.32 -23.09 -20.34
C ALA A 311 8.29 -23.31 -21.47
N ALA A 312 8.66 -23.99 -22.56
CA ALA A 312 7.75 -24.32 -23.66
C ALA A 312 6.65 -25.33 -23.25
N ALA A 313 6.91 -26.19 -22.26
CA ALA A 313 5.90 -27.11 -21.72
C ALA A 313 4.84 -26.37 -20.90
N LEU A 314 5.22 -25.29 -20.22
CA LEU A 314 4.28 -24.38 -19.56
C LEU A 314 3.43 -23.64 -20.60
N ASP A 315 4.05 -23.13 -21.67
CA ASP A 315 3.31 -22.52 -22.78
C ASP A 315 2.33 -23.51 -23.44
N GLY A 316 2.70 -24.79 -23.57
CA GLY A 316 1.81 -25.85 -24.05
C GLY A 316 0.63 -26.12 -23.12
N LEU A 317 0.84 -26.13 -21.80
CA LEU A 317 -0.23 -26.25 -20.79
C LEU A 317 -1.18 -25.03 -20.83
N LEU A 318 -0.61 -23.83 -20.96
CA LEU A 318 -1.35 -22.59 -21.08
C LEU A 318 -2.15 -22.55 -22.40
N ALA A 319 -1.55 -22.98 -23.53
CA ALA A 319 -2.20 -23.04 -24.84
C ALA A 319 -3.30 -24.11 -24.94
N GLY A 320 -3.09 -25.29 -24.32
CA GLY A 320 -4.11 -26.34 -24.24
C GLY A 320 -5.36 -25.90 -23.47
N SER A 321 -5.20 -25.03 -22.46
CA SER A 321 -6.32 -24.43 -21.72
C SER A 321 -7.10 -23.39 -22.54
N VAL A 322 -6.45 -22.72 -23.51
CA VAL A 322 -7.11 -21.82 -24.47
C VAL A 322 -7.88 -22.62 -25.52
N SER A 323 -7.35 -23.76 -25.98
CA SER A 323 -8.03 -24.65 -26.94
C SER A 323 -9.31 -25.28 -26.38
N GLN A 324 -9.34 -25.65 -25.09
CA GLN A 324 -10.56 -26.14 -24.44
C GLN A 324 -11.66 -25.08 -24.26
N LEU A 325 -11.32 -23.78 -24.34
CA LEU A 325 -12.28 -22.67 -24.33
C LEU A 325 -12.82 -22.34 -25.74
N GLY A 326 -12.23 -22.90 -26.80
CA GLY A 326 -12.68 -22.78 -28.19
C GLY A 326 -13.49 -23.97 -28.71
N GLY A 327 -13.70 -25.01 -27.88
CA GLY A 327 -14.28 -26.30 -28.28
C GLY A 327 -15.81 -26.38 -28.36
N ALA A 328 -16.52 -25.25 -28.43
CA ALA A 328 -17.96 -25.21 -28.69
C ALA A 328 -18.28 -24.19 -29.78
N GLY A 329 -17.91 -24.52 -31.01
CA GLY A 329 -18.17 -23.68 -32.18
C GLY A 329 -17.25 -24.06 -33.32
N GLY A 330 -17.50 -25.19 -33.96
CA GLY A 330 -16.89 -25.49 -35.24
C GLY A 330 -17.27 -24.38 -36.23
N VAL A 331 -16.28 -23.64 -36.71
CA VAL A 331 -16.40 -22.83 -37.92
C VAL A 331 -15.43 -23.40 -38.92
N ASP A 332 -16.03 -23.97 -39.97
CA ASP A 332 -15.40 -24.50 -41.17
C ASP A 332 -14.56 -23.40 -41.86
N PRO A 333 -13.24 -23.60 -42.09
CA PRO A 333 -12.40 -22.62 -42.77
C PRO A 333 -12.68 -22.45 -44.27
N SER A 334 -13.65 -23.16 -44.84
CA SER A 334 -13.91 -23.12 -46.29
C SER A 334 -15.02 -22.16 -46.75
N ALA A 335 -15.63 -21.39 -45.84
CA ALA A 335 -16.70 -20.46 -46.19
C ALA A 335 -16.32 -19.01 -45.87
N CYS A 336 -15.47 -18.40 -46.70
CA CYS A 336 -15.48 -16.96 -47.06
C CYS A 336 -14.34 -16.64 -48.06
N LEU A 337 -14.53 -17.06 -49.31
CA LEU A 337 -14.19 -16.27 -50.50
C LEU A 337 -15.49 -16.21 -51.32
N PRO A 338 -15.87 -15.06 -51.87
CA PRO A 338 -15.06 -14.31 -52.84
C PRO A 338 -14.55 -12.95 -52.37
#